data_AF-A0A927DZK5-F1
#
_entry.id   AF-A0A927DZK5-F1
#
_cell.length_a   1.000
_cell.length_b   1.000
_cell.length_c   1.000
_cell.angle_alpha   90.00
_cell.angle_beta   90.00
_cell.angle_gamma   90.00
#
_symmetry.space_group_name_H-M   'P 1'
#
loop_
_entity.id
_entity.type
_entity.pdbx_description
1 polymer ?
#
loop_
_entity_poly.entity_id
_entity_poly.type
_entity_poly.pdbx_seq_one_letter_code
_entity_poly.pdbx_strand_id
1 'polypeptide(L)'
;MNASCPNKINKKEADLMQAFALKMGYGLAPDPYYHHVKADVDGTLVLFPAAEGGRFSPSPEFISAVMTLRLGAMVALIDDSLDQAEQKVLENAINNNPRLHR
;
A
#
# COMPACT_ATOMS: atom_id res chain seq x y z
N MET A 1 22.95 23.96 -2.79
CA MET A 1 23.21 22.52 -2.72
C MET A 1 22.59 21.88 -3.95
N ASN A 2 23.39 21.44 -4.92
CA ASN A 2 22.89 20.83 -6.16
C ASN A 2 22.75 19.31 -5.97
N ALA A 3 21.85 18.88 -5.09
CA ALA A 3 21.49 17.47 -5.01
C ALA A 3 20.52 17.18 -6.16
N SER A 4 20.95 16.40 -7.15
CA SER A 4 20.03 15.84 -8.14
C SER A 4 19.13 14.82 -7.47
N CYS A 5 17.85 14.78 -7.84
CA CYS A 5 16.94 13.73 -7.40
C CYS A 5 17.53 12.34 -7.73
N PRO A 6 17.37 11.34 -6.85
CA PRO A 6 17.87 10.01 -7.11
C PRO A 6 17.14 9.39 -8.31
N ASN A 7 17.86 8.71 -9.20
CA ASN A 7 17.27 8.05 -10.37
C ASN A 7 16.47 6.78 -10.02
N LYS A 8 16.69 6.21 -8.83
CA LYS A 8 15.98 5.03 -8.30
C LYS A 8 15.97 5.09 -6.78
N ILE A 9 14.91 4.55 -6.17
CA ILE A 9 14.82 4.35 -4.72
C ILE A 9 15.29 2.93 -4.38
N ASN A 10 16.38 2.82 -3.64
CA ASN A 10 16.89 1.55 -3.15
C ASN A 10 16.24 1.16 -1.80
N LYS A 11 16.54 -0.06 -1.31
CA LYS A 11 15.95 -0.57 -0.07
C LYS A 11 16.23 0.32 1.15
N LYS A 12 17.46 0.84 1.29
CA LYS A 12 17.84 1.68 2.43
C LYS A 12 17.13 3.03 2.40
N GLU A 13 16.96 3.61 1.22
CA GLU A 13 16.21 4.86 1.02
C GLU A 13 14.73 4.65 1.33
N ALA A 14 14.12 3.57 0.82
CA ALA A 14 12.75 3.22 1.17
C ALA A 14 12.56 2.98 2.67
N ASP A 15 13.48 2.24 3.31
CA ASP A 15 13.44 1.99 4.75
C ASP A 15 13.57 3.31 5.56
N LEU A 16 14.41 4.25 5.09
CA LEU A 16 14.55 5.58 5.68
C LEU A 16 13.27 6.40 5.53
N MET A 17 12.63 6.40 4.36
CA MET A 17 11.35 7.07 4.12
C MET A 17 10.27 6.54 5.07
N GLN A 18 10.18 5.21 5.24
CA GLN A 18 9.23 4.59 6.18
C GLN A 18 9.51 4.99 7.63
N ALA A 19 10.77 4.93 8.06
CA ALA A 19 11.16 5.29 9.42
C ALA A 19 10.87 6.78 9.72
N PHE A 20 11.11 7.65 8.73
CA PHE A 20 10.80 9.07 8.83
C PHE A 20 9.29 9.32 8.96
N ALA A 21 8.48 8.76 8.06
CA ALA A 21 7.03 8.91 8.11
C ALA A 21 6.46 8.42 9.46
N LEU A 22 6.93 7.26 9.92
CA LEU A 22 6.47 6.67 11.19
C LEU A 22 6.80 7.57 12.38
N LYS A 23 8.00 8.16 12.42
CA LYS A 23 8.39 9.10 13.48
C LYS A 23 7.51 10.36 13.51
N MET A 24 6.95 10.73 12.36
CA MET A 24 6.02 11.85 12.23
C MET A 24 4.55 11.46 12.49
N GLY A 25 4.29 10.19 12.85
CA GLY A 25 2.93 9.70 13.10
C GLY A 25 2.17 9.28 11.85
N TYR A 26 2.88 8.98 10.74
CA TYR A 26 2.28 8.57 9.47
C TYR A 26 2.76 7.19 9.02
N GLY A 27 1.89 6.46 8.34
CA GLY A 27 2.26 5.38 7.43
C GLY A 27 2.44 5.91 6.01
N LEU A 28 3.25 5.21 5.23
CA LEU A 28 3.52 5.56 3.83
C LEU A 28 3.32 4.33 2.94
N ALA A 29 2.60 4.52 1.83
CA ALA A 29 2.40 3.54 0.78
C ALA A 29 2.94 4.06 -0.56
N PRO A 30 3.55 3.21 -1.41
CA PRO A 30 3.76 1.78 -1.18
C PRO A 30 4.84 1.50 -0.12
N ASP A 31 4.57 0.47 0.68
CA ASP A 31 5.47 -0.05 1.73
C ASP A 31 6.00 -1.41 1.24
N PRO A 32 7.30 -1.59 1.01
CA PRO A 32 7.84 -2.87 0.53
C PRO A 32 7.51 -4.07 1.43
N TYR A 33 7.27 -3.85 2.72
CA TYR A 33 6.94 -4.88 3.70
C TYR A 33 5.47 -5.33 3.62
N TYR A 34 4.53 -4.39 3.53
CA TYR A 34 3.09 -4.70 3.46
C TYR A 34 2.56 -4.86 2.04
N HIS A 35 3.06 -4.01 1.15
CA HIS A 35 2.57 -3.85 -0.20
C HIS A 35 3.43 -4.64 -1.20
N HIS A 36 4.58 -5.21 -0.85
CA HIS A 36 5.46 -5.93 -1.80
C HIS A 36 5.74 -5.15 -3.10
N VAL A 37 5.65 -3.82 -3.05
CA VAL A 37 5.83 -2.88 -4.14
C VAL A 37 6.74 -1.79 -3.61
N LYS A 38 7.66 -1.32 -4.44
CA LYS A 38 8.59 -0.25 -4.09
C LYS A 38 8.01 1.10 -4.51
N ALA A 39 8.36 2.14 -3.76
CA ALA A 39 8.18 3.51 -4.22
C ALA A 39 9.01 3.72 -5.50
N ASP A 40 8.43 4.45 -6.44
CA ASP A 40 9.11 4.93 -7.63
C ASP A 40 9.42 6.43 -7.47
N VAL A 41 10.48 6.89 -8.12
CA VAL A 41 10.93 8.29 -8.04
C VAL A 41 9.87 9.24 -8.58
N ASP A 42 9.21 8.84 -9.67
CA ASP A 42 8.12 9.59 -10.31
C ASP A 42 6.74 9.03 -9.94
N GLY A 43 6.68 8.15 -8.94
CA GLY A 43 5.45 7.48 -8.51
C GLY A 43 4.67 8.28 -7.46
N THR A 44 3.39 7.92 -7.31
CA THR A 44 2.55 8.48 -6.25
C THR A 44 2.86 7.82 -4.90
N LEU A 45 3.04 8.66 -3.88
CA LEU A 45 3.12 8.25 -2.48
C LEU A 45 1.86 8.66 -1.74
N VAL A 46 1.32 7.75 -0.92
CA VAL A 46 0.17 8.02 -0.06
C VAL A 46 0.63 8.07 1.38
N LEU A 47 0.32 9.17 2.07
CA LEU A 47 0.51 9.34 3.51
C LEU A 47 -0.83 9.15 4.22
N PHE A 48 -0.82 8.34 5.28
CA PHE A 48 -2.01 8.09 6.10
C PHE A 48 -1.64 8.09 7.58
N PRO A 49 -2.56 8.40 8.51
CA PRO A 49 -2.27 8.36 9.94
C PRO A 49 -1.74 6.98 10.36
N ALA A 50 -0.60 6.94 11.04
CA ALA A 50 -0.10 5.70 11.62
C ALA A 50 -1.10 5.22 12.69
N ALA A 51 -1.40 3.93 12.69
CA ALA A 51 -2.24 3.38 13.73
C ALA A 51 -1.49 3.34 15.06
N GLU A 52 -2.22 3.55 16.15
CA GLU A 52 -1.74 3.29 17.50
C GLU A 52 -1.39 1.80 17.62
N GLY A 53 -0.14 1.49 18.00
CA GLY A 53 0.36 0.11 18.11
C GLY A 53 1.57 -0.25 17.25
N GLY A 54 2.03 0.65 16.38
CA GLY A 54 3.28 0.46 15.61
C GLY A 54 3.14 -0.50 14.43
N ARG A 55 4.24 -1.18 14.05
CA ARG A 55 4.25 -2.11 12.91
C ARG A 55 3.44 -3.37 13.25
N PHE A 56 2.38 -3.61 12.47
CA PHE A 56 1.66 -4.88 12.46
C PHE A 56 2.47 -5.94 11.70
N SER A 57 2.38 -7.21 12.09
CA SER A 57 2.93 -8.34 11.33
C SER A 57 1.80 -8.95 10.50
N PRO A 58 1.83 -8.86 9.16
CA PRO A 58 0.74 -9.35 8.33
C PRO A 58 0.60 -10.87 8.45
N SER A 59 -0.62 -11.34 8.73
CA SER A 59 -0.93 -12.77 8.72
C SER A 59 -0.96 -13.31 7.27
N PRO A 60 -0.82 -14.63 7.06
CA PRO A 60 -1.00 -15.23 5.74
C PRO A 60 -2.36 -14.88 5.10
N GLU A 61 -3.43 -14.81 5.90
CA GLU A 61 -4.77 -14.44 5.45
C GLU A 61 -4.83 -12.99 4.98
N PHE A 62 -4.17 -12.07 5.71
CA PHE A 62 -4.07 -10.67 5.32
C PHE A 62 -3.33 -10.54 3.98
N ILE A 63 -2.18 -11.22 3.83
CA ILE A 63 -1.40 -11.21 2.60
C ILE A 63 -2.23 -11.76 1.43
N SER A 64 -2.92 -12.89 1.64
CA SER A 64 -3.77 -13.49 0.61
C SER A 64 -4.88 -12.53 0.18
N ALA A 65 -5.56 -11.87 1.13
CA ALA A 65 -6.60 -10.91 0.82
C ALA A 65 -6.07 -9.70 0.04
N VAL A 66 -4.95 -9.10 0.47
CA VAL A 66 -4.31 -7.98 -0.26
C VAL A 66 -3.96 -8.37 -1.69
N MET A 67 -3.43 -9.58 -1.91
CA MET A 67 -3.11 -10.08 -3.24
C MET A 67 -4.35 -10.30 -4.10
N THR A 68 -5.42 -10.89 -3.54
CA THR A 68 -6.69 -11.05 -4.25
C THR A 68 -7.30 -9.71 -4.66
N LEU A 69 -7.25 -8.70 -3.78
CA LEU A 69 -7.79 -7.37 -4.08
C LEU A 69 -7.04 -6.70 -5.24
N ARG A 70 -5.72 -6.84 -5.27
CA ARG A 70 -4.91 -6.30 -6.37
C ARG A 70 -5.19 -6.99 -7.68
N LEU A 71 -5.28 -8.32 -7.68
CA LEU A 71 -5.66 -9.08 -8.86
C LEU A 71 -7.06 -8.66 -9.35
N GLY A 72 -8.03 -8.55 -8.43
CA GLY A 72 -9.37 -8.07 -8.75
C GLY A 72 -9.37 -6.67 -9.37
N ALA A 73 -8.64 -5.72 -8.78
CA ALA A 73 -8.50 -4.37 -9.31
C ALA A 73 -7.81 -4.34 -10.68
N MET A 74 -6.74 -5.13 -10.88
CA MET A 74 -6.09 -5.25 -12.19
C MET A 74 -7.03 -5.84 -13.25
N VAL A 75 -7.87 -6.80 -12.88
CA VAL A 75 -8.86 -7.41 -13.80
C VAL A 75 -9.99 -6.43 -14.13
N ALA A 76 -10.50 -5.69 -13.14
CA ALA A 76 -11.54 -4.69 -13.36
C ALA A 76 -11.07 -3.57 -14.29
N LEU A 77 -9.80 -3.17 -14.21
CA LEU A 77 -9.21 -2.10 -15.03
C LEU A 77 -8.76 -2.55 -16.43
N ILE A 78 -9.06 -3.77 -16.88
CA ILE A 78 -8.58 -4.29 -18.18
C ILE A 78 -9.11 -3.46 -19.36
N ASP A 79 -10.33 -2.96 -19.27
CA ASP A 79 -10.94 -2.14 -20.33
C ASP A 79 -10.76 -0.62 -20.10
N ASP A 80 -9.88 -0.24 -19.16
CA ASP A 80 -9.63 1.14 -18.72
C ASP A 80 -10.90 1.86 -18.20
N SER A 81 -11.92 1.09 -17.84
CA SER A 81 -13.13 1.56 -17.18
C SER A 81 -13.28 0.86 -15.84
N LEU A 82 -13.81 1.58 -14.86
CA LEU A 82 -14.15 1.01 -13.55
C LEU A 82 -15.60 1.37 -13.30
N ASP A 83 -16.50 0.39 -13.33
CA ASP A 83 -17.89 0.64 -12.93
C ASP A 83 -17.95 0.80 -11.40
N GLN A 84 -18.77 1.74 -10.94
CA GLN A 84 -19.06 1.91 -9.51
C GLN A 84 -19.62 0.62 -8.89
N ALA A 85 -20.31 -0.22 -9.66
CA ALA A 85 -20.76 -1.53 -9.21
C ALA A 85 -19.60 -2.46 -8.85
N GLU A 86 -18.54 -2.50 -9.67
CA GLU A 86 -17.36 -3.34 -9.47
C GLU A 86 -16.53 -2.87 -8.27
N GLN A 87 -16.34 -1.55 -8.15
CA GLN A 87 -15.71 -0.95 -6.99
C GLN A 87 -16.45 -1.36 -5.70
N LYS A 88 -17.78 -1.27 -5.71
CA LYS A 88 -18.62 -1.60 -4.54
C LYS A 88 -18.57 -3.08 -4.18
N VAL A 89 -18.46 -3.97 -5.16
CA VAL A 89 -18.25 -5.41 -4.90
C VAL A 89 -16.92 -5.63 -4.18
N LEU A 90 -15.85 -4.98 -4.63
CA LEU A 90 -14.53 -5.09 -4.02
C LEU A 90 -14.52 -4.51 -2.60
N GLU A 91 -15.10 -3.33 -2.38
CA GLU A 91 -15.25 -2.71 -1.07
C GLU A 91 -16.04 -3.60 -0.10
N ASN A 92 -17.15 -4.19 -0.55
CA ASN A 92 -17.96 -5.11 0.25
C ASN A 92 -17.19 -6.39 0.62
N ALA A 93 -16.35 -6.91 -0.27
CA ALA A 93 -15.52 -8.08 0.00
C ALA A 93 -14.46 -7.78 1.08
N ILE A 94 -13.94 -6.55 1.14
CA ILE A 94 -13.03 -6.09 2.19
C ILE A 94 -13.77 -5.91 3.51
N ASN A 95 -14.82 -5.09 3.51
CA ASN A 95 -15.51 -4.65 4.72
C ASN A 95 -16.20 -5.79 5.47
N ASN A 96 -16.64 -6.82 4.76
CA ASN A 96 -17.34 -7.97 5.35
C ASN A 96 -16.42 -9.17 5.63
N ASN A 97 -15.09 -9.03 5.51
CA ASN A 97 -14.17 -10.11 5.83
C ASN A 97 -13.73 -10.02 7.30
N PRO A 98 -14.29 -10.84 8.21
CA PRO A 98 -13.96 -10.76 9.64
C PRO A 98 -12.51 -11.16 9.93
N ARG A 99 -11.81 -11.79 8.97
CA ARG A 99 -10.41 -12.20 9.09
C ARG A 99 -9.41 -11.13 8.66
N LEU A 100 -9.90 -9.99 8.16
CA LEU A 100 -9.06 -8.82 7.80
C LEU A 100 -8.86 -7.83 8.95
N HIS A 101 -9.46 -8.07 10.12
CA HIS A 101 -9.23 -7.23 11.30
C HIS A 101 -7.79 -7.37 11.82
N ARG A 102 -7.20 -6.21 12.18
CA ARG A 102 -5.91 -6.10 12.89
C ARG A 102 -5.96 -6.74 14.26
#